data_AF-A0A6A6T0N1-F1
#
_entry.id   AF-A0A6A6T0N1-F1
#
_cell.length_a   1.000
_cell.length_b   1.000
_cell.length_c   1.000
_cell.angle_alpha   90.00
_cell.angle_beta   90.00
_cell.angle_gamma   90.00
#
_symmetry.space_group_name_H-M   'P 1'
#
loop_
_entity.id
_entity.type
_entity.pdbx_description
1 polymer ?
#
loop_
_entity_poly.entity_id
_entity_poly.type
_entity_poly.pdbx_seq_one_letter_code
_entity_poly.pdbx_strand_id
1 'polypeptide(L)'
;MAQSLMDLPPEILVQTLSFLPIRALLRFSQTCRHSRSLARSSLHTLSFGINSTRISGIISRIGATQYPRVKAVQSCFSATSVTDNAPSPFEDLENDDPHKVSVLIPDAETFGYMTLLSFHTALTKSVLSRHGSTLRTLELSLWTLTTPVAKAIANMPAIRALSIRIEDFPHVRAVSRNKVTQQRLEQRQAWGLLTANAAWAPRLAALRIEGGEVNTAQLINLLRKSRWCRELWLCKCALVGRQLWNFLGSEYEGRAALEILGVMRCGGQLDEDVLDVIGTLTSLRFLSLHGCHGISSKTIEKRNDEDWRIPQCIPPVPEISQGHTSTVIEVDPLYLDAEEY
;
A
#
# COMPACT_ATOMS: atom_id res chain seq x y z
N MET A 1 41.34 -25.34 -11.11
CA MET A 1 41.18 -24.49 -9.91
C MET A 1 39.73 -24.04 -9.87
N ALA A 2 39.00 -24.32 -8.79
CA ALA A 2 37.62 -23.86 -8.68
C ALA A 2 37.65 -22.33 -8.51
N GLN A 3 37.13 -21.61 -9.49
CA GLN A 3 36.95 -20.16 -9.39
C GLN A 3 35.86 -19.92 -8.33
N SER A 4 36.22 -19.23 -7.25
CA SER A 4 35.25 -18.89 -6.21
C SER A 4 34.36 -17.76 -6.72
N LEU A 5 33.05 -17.85 -6.51
CA LEU A 5 32.13 -16.74 -6.79
C LEU A 5 32.57 -15.43 -6.12
N MET A 6 33.25 -15.55 -4.97
CA MET A 6 33.75 -14.41 -4.19
C MET A 6 34.99 -13.74 -4.78
N ASP A 7 35.58 -14.31 -5.83
CA ASP A 7 36.70 -13.72 -6.56
C ASP A 7 36.21 -12.69 -7.60
N LEU A 8 34.89 -12.58 -7.82
CA LEU A 8 34.29 -11.58 -8.68
C LEU A 8 34.32 -10.18 -8.02
N PRO A 9 34.41 -9.11 -8.82
CA PRO A 9 34.25 -7.74 -8.33
C PRO A 9 32.92 -7.55 -7.59
N PRO A 10 32.92 -6.80 -6.46
CA PRO A 10 31.73 -6.64 -5.62
C PRO A 10 30.57 -5.97 -6.37
N GLU A 11 30.83 -5.16 -7.39
CA GLU A 11 29.81 -4.52 -8.23
C GLU A 11 29.00 -5.55 -9.02
N ILE A 12 29.67 -6.56 -9.58
CA ILE A 12 29.03 -7.67 -10.31
C ILE A 12 28.22 -8.54 -9.35
N LEU A 13 28.75 -8.77 -8.14
CA LEU A 13 28.02 -9.48 -7.10
C LEU A 13 26.77 -8.73 -6.66
N VAL A 14 26.85 -7.41 -6.41
CA VAL A 14 25.66 -6.62 -6.06
C VAL A 14 24.64 -6.62 -7.19
N GLN A 15 25.08 -6.50 -8.45
CA GLN A 15 24.19 -6.54 -9.60
C GLN A 15 23.48 -7.90 -9.72
N THR A 16 24.19 -9.01 -9.56
CA THR A 16 23.58 -10.36 -9.59
C THR A 16 22.64 -10.59 -8.41
N LEU A 17 23.03 -10.20 -7.19
CA LEU A 17 22.21 -10.31 -5.99
C LEU A 17 20.94 -9.44 -6.04
N SER A 18 20.94 -8.34 -6.79
CA SER A 18 19.77 -7.47 -6.93
C SER A 18 18.56 -8.14 -7.60
N PHE A 19 18.79 -9.22 -8.35
CA PHE A 19 17.74 -10.01 -9.00
C PHE A 19 17.25 -11.18 -8.14
N LEU A 20 17.90 -11.46 -7.01
CA LEU A 20 17.52 -12.60 -6.18
C LEU A 20 16.29 -12.31 -5.33
N PRO A 21 15.38 -13.30 -5.17
CA PRO A 21 14.32 -13.24 -4.17
C PRO A 21 14.87 -13.04 -2.76
N ILE A 22 14.10 -12.38 -1.89
CA ILE A 22 14.52 -12.06 -0.52
C ILE A 22 14.89 -13.33 0.25
N ARG A 23 14.15 -14.43 0.09
CA ARG A 23 14.49 -15.70 0.76
C ARG A 23 15.88 -16.20 0.37
N ALA A 24 16.24 -16.13 -0.91
CA ALA A 24 17.56 -16.52 -1.40
C ALA A 24 18.65 -15.54 -0.90
N LEU A 25 18.35 -14.24 -0.94
CA LEU A 25 19.25 -13.19 -0.44
C LEU A 25 19.55 -13.33 1.06
N LEU A 26 18.51 -13.66 1.86
CA LEU A 26 18.65 -13.91 3.29
C LEU A 26 19.45 -15.18 3.57
N ARG A 27 19.23 -16.27 2.83
CA ARG A 27 20.06 -17.49 2.93
C ARG A 27 21.52 -17.20 2.56
N PHE A 28 21.76 -16.45 1.49
CA PHE A 28 23.10 -16.02 1.10
C PHE A 28 23.78 -15.21 2.22
N SER A 29 23.03 -14.32 2.90
CA SER A 29 23.53 -13.52 4.03
C SER A 29 23.96 -14.33 5.27
N GLN A 30 23.58 -15.61 5.34
CA GLN A 30 23.95 -16.51 6.43
C GLN A 30 25.30 -17.20 6.21
N THR A 31 25.81 -17.22 4.98
CA THR A 31 27.04 -17.94 4.61
C THR A 31 28.31 -17.34 5.24
N CYS A 32 28.50 -16.02 5.14
CA CYS A 32 29.63 -15.33 5.76
C CYS A 32 29.36 -13.84 5.98
N ARG A 33 30.29 -13.14 6.68
CA ARG A 33 30.16 -11.69 6.96
C ARG A 33 30.17 -10.83 5.69
N HIS A 34 30.98 -11.19 4.69
CA HIS A 34 31.05 -10.47 3.42
C HIS A 34 29.74 -10.61 2.63
N SER A 35 29.25 -11.85 2.47
CA SER A 35 27.95 -12.14 1.85
C SER A 35 26.81 -11.41 2.56
N ARG A 36 26.86 -11.28 3.88
CA ARG A 36 25.88 -10.50 4.65
C ARG A 36 25.92 -9.01 4.30
N SER A 37 27.10 -8.44 4.13
CA SER A 37 27.25 -7.03 3.73
C SER A 37 26.72 -6.82 2.32
N LEU A 38 27.08 -7.68 1.37
CA LEU A 38 26.59 -7.63 -0.02
C LEU A 38 25.07 -7.80 -0.10
N ALA A 39 24.52 -8.78 0.61
CA ALA A 39 23.08 -9.02 0.67
C ALA A 39 22.30 -7.81 1.19
N ARG A 40 22.83 -7.14 2.22
CA ARG A 40 22.21 -5.91 2.77
C ARG A 40 22.20 -4.79 1.75
N SER A 41 23.31 -4.59 1.02
CA SER A 41 23.42 -3.56 -0.01
C SER A 41 22.52 -3.80 -1.22
N SER A 42 22.16 -5.06 -1.48
CA SER A 42 21.41 -5.47 -2.68
C SER A 42 19.89 -5.51 -2.47
N LEU A 43 19.40 -5.31 -1.23
CA LEU A 43 17.97 -5.27 -0.95
C LEU A 43 17.39 -3.90 -1.31
N HIS A 44 16.72 -3.80 -2.46
CA HIS A 44 16.11 -2.57 -2.97
C HIS A 44 14.58 -2.53 -2.87
N THR A 45 13.93 -3.70 -2.88
CA THR A 45 12.48 -3.84 -2.79
C THR A 45 12.14 -4.70 -1.58
N LEU A 46 11.21 -4.23 -0.75
CA LEU A 46 10.71 -4.97 0.40
C LEU A 46 9.21 -4.73 0.56
N SER A 47 8.42 -5.80 0.48
CA SER A 47 7.05 -5.84 0.98
C SER A 47 7.03 -6.58 2.32
N PHE A 48 6.75 -5.89 3.42
CA PHE A 48 6.81 -6.45 4.77
C PHE A 48 5.47 -6.33 5.50
N GLY A 49 5.03 -7.43 6.10
CA GLY A 49 3.83 -7.46 6.95
C GLY A 49 3.98 -8.42 8.12
N ILE A 50 3.35 -8.09 9.24
CA ILE A 50 3.32 -8.91 10.45
C ILE A 50 1.87 -9.30 10.75
N ASN A 51 1.61 -10.59 10.84
CA ASN A 51 0.28 -11.15 11.01
C ASN A 51 0.18 -11.94 12.31
N SER A 52 -0.94 -11.82 13.01
CA SER A 52 -1.24 -12.60 14.22
C SER A 52 -1.70 -14.02 13.89
N THR A 53 -2.37 -14.21 12.74
CA THR A 53 -2.87 -15.51 12.28
C THR A 53 -2.64 -15.68 10.77
N ARG A 54 -2.68 -16.92 10.29
CA ARG A 54 -2.59 -17.21 8.84
C ARG A 54 -3.77 -16.59 8.08
N ILE A 55 -4.95 -16.60 8.68
CA ILE A 55 -6.17 -15.98 8.14
C ILE A 55 -6.00 -14.47 8.01
N SER A 56 -5.44 -13.80 9.03
CA SER A 56 -5.07 -12.37 8.94
C SER A 56 -4.16 -12.11 7.75
N GLY A 57 -3.15 -12.97 7.54
CA GLY A 57 -2.26 -12.86 6.39
C GLY A 57 -2.97 -13.10 5.05
N ILE A 58 -3.97 -13.98 4.98
CA ILE A 58 -4.79 -14.17 3.78
C ILE A 58 -5.67 -12.95 3.52
N ILE A 59 -6.39 -12.46 4.54
CA ILE A 59 -7.25 -11.27 4.44
C ILE A 59 -6.44 -10.05 4.02
N SER A 60 -5.27 -9.84 4.63
CA SER A 60 -4.31 -8.80 4.25
C SER A 60 -3.94 -8.87 2.75
N ARG A 61 -3.71 -10.09 2.23
CA ARG A 61 -3.42 -10.31 0.82
C ARG A 61 -4.61 -9.99 -0.09
N ILE A 62 -5.81 -10.41 0.28
CA ILE A 62 -7.04 -10.09 -0.46
C ILE A 62 -7.32 -8.58 -0.42
N GLY A 63 -7.04 -7.92 0.70
CA GLY A 63 -7.05 -6.46 0.79
C GLY A 63 -6.07 -5.81 -0.19
N ALA A 64 -4.89 -6.42 -0.37
CA ALA A 64 -3.88 -5.94 -1.31
C ALA A 64 -4.31 -5.95 -2.77
N THR A 65 -5.19 -6.87 -3.15
CA THR A 65 -5.69 -6.99 -4.52
C THR A 65 -6.89 -6.08 -4.80
N GLN A 66 -7.32 -5.24 -3.85
CA GLN A 66 -8.42 -4.29 -4.06
C GLN A 66 -8.03 -3.11 -4.97
N TYR A 67 -6.74 -2.90 -5.23
CA TYR A 67 -6.29 -1.90 -6.19
C TYR A 67 -6.56 -2.39 -7.61
N PRO A 68 -7.27 -1.62 -8.45
CA PRO A 68 -7.45 -1.99 -9.84
C PRO A 68 -6.09 -2.10 -10.55
N ARG A 69 -5.93 -3.12 -11.40
CA ARG A 69 -4.72 -3.29 -12.20
C ARG A 69 -4.63 -2.19 -13.26
N VAL A 70 -3.56 -1.41 -13.20
CA VAL A 70 -3.25 -0.40 -14.22
C VAL A 70 -2.74 -1.15 -15.46
N LYS A 71 -3.41 -0.95 -16.61
CA LYS A 71 -3.05 -1.59 -17.88
C LYS A 71 -2.31 -0.64 -18.81
N ALA A 72 -2.69 0.64 -18.79
CA ALA A 72 -2.19 1.65 -19.73
C ALA A 72 -0.79 2.20 -19.37
N VAL A 73 -0.35 2.03 -18.12
CA VAL A 73 0.91 2.59 -17.59
C VAL A 73 1.58 1.60 -16.64
N GLN A 74 2.91 1.58 -16.64
CA GLN A 74 3.69 0.81 -15.69
C GLN A 74 3.57 1.41 -14.28
N SER A 75 2.95 0.69 -13.35
CA SER A 75 2.93 1.05 -11.93
C SER A 75 4.27 0.74 -11.26
N CYS A 76 4.68 1.58 -10.32
CA CYS A 76 5.86 1.36 -9.48
C CYS A 76 5.68 0.19 -8.48
N PHE A 77 4.44 -0.26 -8.28
CA PHE A 77 4.07 -1.32 -7.34
C PHE A 77 3.69 -2.64 -8.05
N SER A 78 3.80 -2.71 -9.37
CA SER A 78 3.61 -3.99 -10.08
C SER A 78 4.86 -4.86 -9.91
N ALA A 79 4.71 -5.95 -9.16
CA ALA A 79 5.67 -7.05 -9.25
C ALA A 79 5.70 -7.54 -10.69
N THR A 80 6.90 -7.64 -11.28
CA THR A 80 7.15 -8.22 -12.60
C THR A 80 6.79 -9.71 -12.59
N SER A 81 5.50 -10.05 -12.66
CA SER A 81 5.05 -11.41 -12.94
C SER A 81 5.13 -11.62 -14.45
N VAL A 82 6.27 -12.14 -14.91
CA VAL A 82 6.40 -12.73 -16.23
C VAL A 82 5.57 -14.02 -16.20
N THR A 83 4.31 -13.94 -16.64
CA THR A 83 3.54 -15.01 -17.31
C THR A 83 2.13 -14.48 -17.54
N ASP A 84 1.85 -14.04 -18.77
CA ASP A 84 0.50 -14.01 -19.32
C ASP A 84 0.06 -15.46 -19.52
N ASN A 85 -0.64 -16.04 -18.54
CA ASN A 85 -1.56 -17.14 -18.74
C ASN A 85 -2.68 -16.99 -17.70
N ALA A 86 -3.92 -17.18 -18.16
CA ALA A 86 -5.14 -16.87 -17.40
C ALA A 86 -5.17 -17.54 -16.01
N PRO A 87 -5.60 -16.83 -14.95
CA PRO A 87 -5.62 -17.41 -13.61
C PRO A 87 -6.84 -18.32 -13.42
N SER A 88 -6.59 -19.51 -12.90
CA SER A 88 -7.60 -20.33 -12.25
C SER A 88 -7.91 -19.73 -10.86
N PRO A 89 -9.15 -19.80 -10.33
CA PRO A 89 -9.53 -19.01 -9.16
C PRO A 89 -8.98 -19.54 -7.82
N PHE A 90 -8.30 -20.69 -7.80
CA PHE A 90 -8.00 -21.41 -6.55
C PHE A 90 -6.58 -21.96 -6.39
N GLU A 91 -5.71 -21.94 -7.42
CA GLU A 91 -4.34 -22.50 -7.30
C GLU A 91 -3.22 -21.45 -7.08
N ASP A 92 -3.48 -20.15 -7.32
CA ASP A 92 -2.46 -19.07 -7.24
C ASP A 92 -2.37 -18.36 -5.86
N LEU A 93 -2.68 -19.03 -4.74
CA LEU A 93 -2.45 -18.44 -3.40
C LEU A 93 -0.96 -18.39 -3.02
N GLU A 94 -0.10 -18.99 -3.84
CA GLU A 94 1.36 -18.83 -3.87
C GLU A 94 1.80 -17.97 -5.07
N ASN A 95 1.12 -16.85 -5.32
CA ASN A 95 1.74 -15.76 -6.08
C ASN A 95 2.93 -15.22 -5.25
N ASP A 96 4.05 -15.94 -5.35
CA ASP A 96 5.26 -15.85 -4.53
C ASP A 96 6.04 -14.61 -4.99
N ASP A 97 5.49 -13.42 -4.72
CA ASP A 97 6.20 -12.16 -4.89
C ASP A 97 7.56 -12.31 -4.21
N PRO A 98 8.67 -12.31 -4.99
CA PRO A 98 9.99 -12.65 -4.49
C PRO A 98 10.49 -11.63 -3.45
N HIS A 99 9.84 -10.47 -3.36
CA HIS A 99 10.16 -9.40 -2.45
C HIS A 99 9.21 -9.29 -1.25
N LYS A 100 8.30 -10.26 -1.08
CA LYS A 100 7.35 -10.29 0.01
C LYS A 100 7.84 -11.11 1.20
N VAL A 101 7.79 -10.50 2.37
CA VAL A 101 8.11 -11.11 3.66
C VAL A 101 6.93 -10.92 4.59
N SER A 102 6.27 -12.02 4.94
CA SER A 102 5.23 -12.04 5.97
C SER A 102 5.72 -12.79 7.20
N VAL A 103 5.67 -12.14 8.36
CA VAL A 103 5.99 -12.77 9.65
C VAL A 103 4.69 -13.14 10.34
N LEU A 104 4.56 -14.41 10.72
CA LEU A 104 3.48 -14.87 11.59
C LEU A 104 3.98 -14.89 13.03
N ILE A 105 3.22 -14.29 13.95
CA ILE A 105 3.52 -14.35 15.38
C ILE A 105 2.93 -15.67 15.92
N PRO A 106 3.76 -16.62 16.38
CA PRO A 106 3.26 -17.85 16.99
C PRO A 106 2.44 -17.53 18.24
N ASP A 107 1.33 -18.26 18.43
CA ASP A 107 0.46 -18.17 19.62
C ASP A 107 0.06 -16.73 19.98
N ALA A 108 -0.14 -15.88 18.97
CA ALA A 108 -0.43 -14.45 19.14
C ALA A 108 -1.60 -14.18 20.11
N GLU A 109 -2.55 -15.11 20.18
CA GLU A 109 -3.70 -15.11 21.08
C GLU A 109 -3.36 -15.16 22.57
N THR A 110 -2.18 -15.65 22.94
CA THR A 110 -1.71 -15.74 24.32
C THR A 110 -1.17 -14.40 24.83
N PHE A 111 -0.81 -13.48 23.94
CA PHE A 111 -0.20 -12.22 24.29
C PHE A 111 -1.22 -11.08 24.38
N GLY A 112 -0.99 -10.16 25.32
CA GLY A 112 -1.78 -8.94 25.43
C GLY A 112 -1.56 -7.99 24.25
N TYR A 113 -2.58 -7.18 23.94
CA TYR A 113 -2.54 -6.19 22.84
C TYR A 113 -1.29 -5.30 22.86
N MET A 114 -0.90 -4.77 24.03
CA MET A 114 0.27 -3.89 24.13
C MET A 114 1.58 -4.62 23.84
N THR A 115 1.69 -5.89 24.21
CA THR A 115 2.87 -6.73 23.95
C THR A 115 2.99 -7.04 22.46
N LEU A 116 1.87 -7.37 21.82
CA LEU A 116 1.83 -7.57 20.36
C LEU A 116 2.21 -6.28 19.63
N LEU A 117 1.64 -5.14 20.02
CA LEU A 117 1.92 -3.84 19.40
C LEU A 117 3.40 -3.42 19.59
N SER A 118 3.97 -3.65 20.77
CA SER A 118 5.37 -3.34 21.04
C SER A 118 6.30 -4.25 20.24
N PHE A 119 6.00 -5.54 20.13
CA PHE A 119 6.71 -6.48 19.28
C PHE A 119 6.65 -6.07 17.81
N HIS A 120 5.45 -5.79 17.29
CA HIS A 120 5.25 -5.31 15.91
C HIS A 120 6.08 -4.05 15.63
N THR A 121 6.04 -3.08 16.54
CA THR A 121 6.78 -1.82 16.43
C THR A 121 8.29 -2.05 16.46
N ALA A 122 8.79 -2.86 17.40
CA ALA A 122 10.21 -3.15 17.55
C ALA A 122 10.76 -3.90 16.34
N LEU A 123 10.04 -4.93 15.87
CA LEU A 123 10.43 -5.72 14.72
C LEU A 123 10.46 -4.87 13.44
N THR A 124 9.38 -4.12 13.17
CA THR A 124 9.29 -3.22 12.02
C THR A 124 10.43 -2.21 12.04
N LYS A 125 10.62 -1.50 13.17
CA LYS A 125 11.71 -0.54 13.32
C LYS A 125 13.08 -1.19 13.08
N SER A 126 13.32 -2.38 13.61
CA SER A 126 14.59 -3.10 13.46
C SER A 126 14.89 -3.44 12.01
N VAL A 127 13.91 -3.95 11.27
CA VAL A 127 14.03 -4.24 9.82
C VAL A 127 14.31 -2.96 9.04
N LEU A 128 13.52 -1.91 9.29
CA LEU A 128 13.65 -0.62 8.63
C LEU A 128 15.01 0.04 8.90
N SER A 129 15.52 -0.03 10.14
CA SER A 129 16.81 0.57 10.51
C SER A 129 17.98 -0.19 9.90
N ARG A 130 17.84 -1.51 9.72
CA ARG A 130 18.89 -2.39 9.17
C ARG A 130 19.03 -2.26 7.66
N HIS A 131 17.93 -2.04 6.95
CA HIS A 131 17.89 -2.07 5.48
C HIS A 131 17.53 -0.72 4.83
N GLY A 132 17.13 0.29 5.61
CA GLY A 132 16.57 1.54 5.11
C GLY A 132 17.49 2.39 4.22
N SER A 133 18.80 2.18 4.26
CA SER A 133 19.75 2.93 3.41
C SER A 133 19.67 2.58 1.93
N THR A 134 19.25 1.36 1.59
CA THR A 134 19.28 0.82 0.21
C THR A 134 17.89 0.61 -0.38
N LEU A 135 16.85 0.61 0.46
CA LEU A 135 15.46 0.43 0.05
C LEU A 135 14.98 1.58 -0.84
N ARG A 136 14.48 1.22 -2.03
CA ARG A 136 13.88 2.11 -3.02
C ARG A 136 12.37 1.92 -3.09
N THR A 137 11.92 0.68 -3.00
CA THR A 137 10.50 0.33 -2.98
C THR A 137 10.18 -0.32 -1.64
N LEU A 138 9.28 0.29 -0.89
CA LEU A 138 8.89 -0.17 0.44
C LEU A 138 7.37 -0.29 0.50
N GLU A 139 6.88 -1.50 0.71
CA GLU A 139 5.48 -1.75 1.03
C GLU A 139 5.37 -2.29 2.45
N LEU A 140 4.52 -1.64 3.25
CA LEU A 140 4.32 -1.97 4.65
C LEU A 140 2.86 -2.26 4.92
N SER A 141 2.60 -3.46 5.44
CA SER A 141 1.34 -3.85 6.06
C SER A 141 1.52 -3.75 7.58
N LEU A 142 0.95 -2.69 8.17
CA LEU A 142 1.08 -2.38 9.59
C LEU A 142 -0.27 -2.47 10.28
N TRP A 143 -0.27 -2.82 11.55
CA TRP A 143 -1.46 -2.68 12.39
C TRP A 143 -1.74 -1.22 12.77
N THR A 144 -0.68 -0.44 12.91
CA THR A 144 -0.72 0.99 13.17
C THR A 144 0.60 1.62 12.82
N LEU A 145 0.58 2.89 12.43
CA LEU A 145 1.80 3.66 12.24
C LEU A 145 2.19 4.30 13.57
N THR A 146 3.22 3.76 14.22
CA THR A 146 3.76 4.32 15.46
C THR A 146 4.82 5.37 15.18
N THR A 147 5.05 6.24 16.17
CA THR A 147 6.09 7.30 16.06
C THR A 147 7.49 6.75 15.75
N PRO A 148 7.98 5.67 16.40
CA PRO A 148 9.29 5.11 16.09
C PRO A 148 9.41 4.58 14.66
N VAL A 149 8.34 3.97 14.12
CA VAL A 149 8.30 3.47 12.74
C VAL A 149 8.28 4.63 11.76
N ALA A 150 7.43 5.64 11.98
CA ALA A 150 7.39 6.85 11.16
C ALA A 150 8.76 7.56 11.09
N LYS A 151 9.46 7.71 12.23
CA LYS A 151 10.82 8.26 12.25
C LYS A 151 11.81 7.41 11.44
N ALA A 152 11.71 6.08 11.53
CA ALA A 152 12.57 5.18 10.76
C ALA A 152 12.32 5.32 9.25
N ILE A 153 11.06 5.41 8.81
CA ILE A 153 10.69 5.62 7.40
C ILE A 153 11.16 7.00 6.92
N ALA A 154 10.94 8.05 7.72
CA ALA A 154 11.30 9.42 7.37
C ALA A 154 12.81 9.58 7.09
N ASN A 155 13.65 8.86 7.83
CA ASN A 155 15.11 8.92 7.71
C ASN A 155 15.69 8.11 6.53
N MET A 156 14.86 7.42 5.74
CA MET A 156 15.37 6.62 4.61
C MET A 156 15.70 7.53 3.42
N PRO A 157 16.94 7.50 2.88
CA PRO A 157 17.36 8.44 1.84
C PRO A 157 17.02 8.01 0.41
N ALA A 158 16.72 6.73 0.21
CA ALA A 158 16.66 6.11 -1.12
C ALA A 158 15.25 5.74 -1.62
N ILE A 159 14.21 5.92 -0.78
CA ILE A 159 12.84 5.57 -1.14
C ILE A 159 12.39 6.38 -2.36
N ARG A 160 11.75 5.67 -3.30
CA ARG A 160 11.09 6.19 -4.49
C ARG A 160 9.64 5.74 -4.58
N ALA A 161 9.32 4.55 -4.09
CA ALA A 161 7.97 4.04 -4.02
C ALA A 161 7.65 3.63 -2.57
N LEU A 162 6.63 4.24 -1.98
CA LEU A 162 6.20 3.97 -0.61
C LEU A 162 4.73 3.57 -0.58
N SER A 163 4.45 2.39 -0.04
CA SER A 163 3.10 1.91 0.25
C SER A 163 2.99 1.66 1.75
N ILE A 164 2.04 2.34 2.41
CA ILE A 164 1.70 2.10 3.82
C ILE A 164 0.23 1.72 3.88
N ARG A 165 -0.03 0.45 4.22
CA ARG A 165 -1.34 -0.05 4.59
C ARG A 165 -1.45 -0.19 6.09
N ILE A 166 -2.52 0.38 6.63
CA ILE A 166 -2.94 0.20 8.00
C ILE A 166 -4.09 -0.80 7.97
N GLU A 167 -3.84 -1.99 8.50
CA GLU A 167 -4.80 -3.07 8.48
C GLU A 167 -5.85 -2.88 9.56
N ASP A 168 -7.11 -3.08 9.17
CA ASP A 168 -8.22 -3.24 10.08
C ASP A 168 -7.97 -4.54 10.86
N PHE A 169 -7.39 -4.42 12.05
CA PHE A 169 -6.93 -5.52 12.90
C PHE A 169 -7.97 -6.65 12.92
N PRO A 170 -7.75 -7.83 12.31
CA PRO A 170 -8.68 -8.93 12.42
C PRO A 170 -8.60 -9.42 13.87
N HIS A 171 -9.68 -9.15 14.60
CA HIS A 171 -9.74 -9.27 16.05
C HIS A 171 -9.35 -10.66 16.52
N VAL A 172 -8.13 -10.82 17.05
CA VAL A 172 -7.86 -11.93 17.97
C VAL A 172 -8.57 -11.66 19.30
N ARG A 173 -8.77 -10.38 19.68
CA ARG A 173 -9.56 -9.95 20.85
C ARG A 173 -10.17 -8.56 20.67
N ALA A 174 -11.25 -8.29 21.39
CA ALA A 174 -11.85 -6.96 21.51
C ALA A 174 -10.85 -5.97 22.17
N VAL A 175 -10.55 -4.87 21.49
CA VAL A 175 -9.72 -3.78 22.01
C VAL A 175 -10.64 -2.73 22.63
N SER A 176 -10.29 -2.22 23.81
CA SER A 176 -11.09 -1.18 24.45
C SER A 176 -11.09 0.11 23.61
N ARG A 177 -12.23 0.81 23.58
CA ARG A 177 -12.37 2.07 22.83
C ARG A 177 -11.29 3.10 23.18
N ASN A 178 -10.91 3.19 24.45
CA ASN A 178 -9.85 4.09 24.92
C ASN A 178 -8.50 3.80 24.24
N LYS A 179 -8.14 2.52 24.08
CA LYS A 179 -6.90 2.12 23.39
C LYS A 179 -6.95 2.44 21.91
N VAL A 180 -8.10 2.26 21.26
CA VAL A 180 -8.29 2.64 19.85
C VAL A 180 -8.12 4.16 19.67
N THR A 181 -8.71 4.97 20.54
CA THR A 181 -8.55 6.43 20.50
C THR A 181 -7.10 6.85 20.71
N GLN A 182 -6.40 6.24 21.67
CA GLN A 182 -4.98 6.50 21.90
C GLN A 182 -4.12 6.12 20.69
N GLN A 183 -4.41 4.98 20.06
CA GLN A 183 -3.74 4.51 18.85
C GLN A 183 -3.94 5.50 17.69
N ARG A 184 -5.16 6.01 17.49
CA ARG A 184 -5.44 7.04 16.48
C ARG A 184 -4.66 8.33 16.74
N LEU A 185 -4.57 8.76 18.00
CA LEU A 185 -3.78 9.93 18.37
C LEU A 185 -2.29 9.72 18.06
N GLU A 186 -1.74 8.57 18.45
CA GLU A 186 -0.35 8.22 18.12
C GLU A 186 -0.13 8.19 16.60
N GLN A 187 -1.06 7.62 15.86
CA GLN A 187 -0.99 7.54 14.41
C GLN A 187 -0.96 8.92 13.73
N ARG A 188 -1.79 9.86 14.20
CA ARG A 188 -1.77 11.26 13.71
C ARG A 188 -0.45 11.95 14.00
N GLN A 189 0.12 11.73 15.18
CA GLN A 189 1.45 12.23 15.54
C GLN A 189 2.53 11.63 14.65
N ALA A 190 2.45 10.32 14.39
CA ALA A 190 3.38 9.61 13.54
C ALA A 190 3.32 10.11 12.07
N TRP A 191 2.12 10.34 11.52
CA TRP A 191 1.96 10.98 10.21
C TRP A 191 2.52 12.41 10.16
N GLY A 192 2.32 13.19 11.23
CA GLY A 192 2.92 14.52 11.35
C GLY A 192 4.45 14.47 11.27
N LEU A 193 5.07 13.54 11.98
CA LEU A 193 6.52 13.34 11.93
C LEU A 193 7.01 12.84 10.57
N LEU A 194 6.29 11.89 9.96
CA LEU A 194 6.64 11.32 8.67
C LEU A 194 6.63 12.38 7.58
N THR A 195 5.52 13.12 7.45
CA THR A 195 5.33 14.12 6.39
C THR A 195 6.22 15.36 6.57
N ALA A 196 6.52 15.74 7.82
CA ALA A 196 7.45 16.82 8.12
C ALA A 196 8.91 16.48 7.78
N ASN A 197 9.36 15.25 8.10
CA ASN A 197 10.78 14.90 8.11
C ASN A 197 11.21 13.91 7.02
N ALA A 198 10.33 13.55 6.08
CA ALA A 198 10.65 12.60 5.02
C ALA A 198 11.80 13.07 4.12
N ALA A 199 13.00 12.53 4.34
CA ALA A 199 14.20 12.80 3.55
C ALA A 199 14.05 12.35 2.08
N TRP A 200 13.22 11.34 1.85
CA TRP A 200 12.92 10.78 0.54
C TRP A 200 11.86 11.55 -0.25
N ALA A 201 11.13 12.49 0.35
CA ALA A 201 10.01 13.17 -0.32
C ALA A 201 10.40 13.79 -1.68
N PRO A 202 11.56 14.47 -1.84
CA PRO A 202 11.99 15.01 -3.14
C PRO A 202 12.21 13.98 -4.25
N ARG A 203 12.34 12.70 -3.91
CA ARG A 203 12.64 11.59 -4.82
C ARG A 203 11.46 10.64 -5.00
N LEU A 204 10.36 10.91 -4.32
CA LEU A 204 9.16 10.09 -4.36
C LEU A 204 8.57 10.09 -5.77
N ALA A 205 8.47 8.91 -6.35
CA ALA A 205 7.84 8.63 -7.63
C ALA A 205 6.44 8.02 -7.45
N ALA A 206 6.22 7.26 -6.37
CA ALA A 206 4.93 6.63 -6.10
C ALA A 206 4.60 6.60 -4.60
N LEU A 207 3.36 6.94 -4.26
CA LEU A 207 2.84 6.95 -2.90
C LEU A 207 1.50 6.21 -2.84
N ARG A 208 1.40 5.23 -1.94
CA ARG A 208 0.15 4.52 -1.62
C ARG A 208 -0.10 4.58 -0.12
N ILE A 209 -1.28 5.06 0.27
CA ILE A 209 -1.71 5.12 1.66
C ILE A 209 -3.08 4.47 1.78
N GLU A 210 -3.22 3.53 2.70
CA GLU A 210 -4.47 2.82 2.97
C GLU A 210 -4.80 2.80 4.46
N GLY A 211 -6.03 3.17 4.82
CA GLY A 211 -6.56 3.04 6.18
C GLY A 211 -5.85 3.91 7.25
N GLY A 212 -5.06 4.89 6.82
CA GLY A 212 -4.31 5.76 7.73
C GLY A 212 -5.11 6.97 8.23
N GLU A 213 -4.89 7.36 9.48
CA GLU A 213 -5.32 8.66 10.05
C GLU A 213 -4.48 9.85 9.52
N VAL A 214 -4.20 9.88 8.22
CA VAL A 214 -3.51 10.98 7.54
C VAL A 214 -4.51 12.07 7.19
N ASN A 215 -4.24 13.30 7.58
CA ASN A 215 -5.08 14.43 7.22
C ASN A 215 -4.61 15.12 5.94
N THR A 216 -5.48 15.96 5.36
CA THR A 216 -5.18 16.67 4.11
C THR A 216 -3.93 17.54 4.21
N ALA A 217 -3.73 18.28 5.30
CA ALA A 217 -2.58 19.17 5.47
C ALA A 217 -1.24 18.42 5.53
N GLN A 218 -1.20 17.25 6.19
CA GLN A 218 -0.04 16.37 6.25
C GLN A 218 0.31 15.84 4.85
N LEU A 219 -0.69 15.38 4.10
CA LEU A 219 -0.48 14.88 2.74
C LEU A 219 0.00 15.99 1.80
N ILE A 220 -0.61 17.18 1.85
CA ILE A 220 -0.18 18.35 1.08
C ILE A 220 1.29 18.71 1.40
N ASN A 221 1.68 18.73 2.67
CA ASN A 221 3.06 19.02 3.07
C ASN A 221 4.07 18.02 2.48
N LEU A 222 3.68 16.74 2.40
CA LEU A 222 4.50 15.71 1.76
C LEU A 222 4.58 15.90 0.24
N LEU A 223 3.43 16.11 -0.42
CA LEU A 223 3.36 16.26 -1.87
C LEU A 223 4.03 17.54 -2.37
N ARG A 224 3.98 18.64 -1.60
CA ARG A 224 4.70 19.89 -1.93
C ARG A 224 6.21 19.67 -2.10
N LYS A 225 6.78 18.69 -1.41
CA LYS A 225 8.19 18.31 -1.56
C LYS A 225 8.43 17.33 -2.71
N SER A 226 7.38 16.73 -3.28
CA SER A 226 7.43 15.53 -4.13
C SER A 226 7.05 15.82 -5.58
N ARG A 227 7.74 16.75 -6.25
CA ARG A 227 7.41 17.19 -7.62
C ARG A 227 7.47 16.10 -8.70
N TRP A 228 8.09 14.95 -8.41
CA TRP A 228 8.26 13.82 -9.33
C TRP A 228 7.28 12.68 -9.07
N CYS A 229 6.31 12.86 -8.17
CA CYS A 229 5.35 11.81 -7.85
C CYS A 229 4.40 11.59 -9.03
N ARG A 230 4.54 10.43 -9.67
CA ARG A 230 3.77 10.00 -10.84
C ARG A 230 2.56 9.15 -10.49
N GLU A 231 2.59 8.54 -9.31
CA GLU A 231 1.56 7.60 -8.88
C GLU A 231 1.12 7.91 -7.44
N LEU A 232 -0.16 8.26 -7.27
CA LEU A 232 -0.76 8.54 -5.97
C LEU A 232 -2.00 7.68 -5.76
N TRP A 233 -1.98 6.88 -4.69
CA TRP A 233 -3.10 6.07 -4.25
C TRP A 233 -3.49 6.42 -2.81
N LEU A 234 -4.75 6.77 -2.62
CA LEU A 234 -5.36 7.03 -1.33
C LEU A 234 -6.58 6.12 -1.21
N CYS A 235 -6.57 5.22 -0.23
CA CYS A 235 -7.65 4.27 0.01
C CYS A 235 -8.09 4.36 1.48
N LYS A 236 -9.40 4.42 1.74
CA LYS A 236 -9.95 4.51 3.11
C LYS A 236 -9.36 5.66 3.96
N CYS A 237 -8.94 6.76 3.32
CA CYS A 237 -8.36 7.91 4.02
C CYS A 237 -9.47 8.93 4.34
N ALA A 238 -10.15 8.75 5.48
CA ALA A 238 -11.36 9.51 5.83
C ALA A 238 -11.12 11.01 6.08
N LEU A 239 -9.92 11.41 6.47
CA LEU A 239 -9.56 12.82 6.78
C LEU A 239 -9.01 13.59 5.56
N VAL A 240 -8.99 12.95 4.40
CA VAL A 240 -8.62 13.56 3.12
C VAL A 240 -9.89 14.08 2.43
N GLY A 241 -9.95 15.39 2.20
CA GLY A 241 -11.13 16.07 1.66
C GLY A 241 -10.82 16.99 0.48
N ARG A 242 -11.75 17.90 0.16
CA ARG A 242 -11.69 18.81 -1.00
C ARG A 242 -10.40 19.62 -1.11
N GLN A 243 -9.81 20.00 0.03
CA GLN A 243 -8.56 20.76 0.08
C GLN A 243 -7.42 20.09 -0.70
N LEU A 244 -7.40 18.75 -0.78
CA LEU A 244 -6.41 18.02 -1.57
C LEU A 244 -6.57 18.32 -3.06
N TRP A 245 -7.80 18.30 -3.57
CA TRP A 245 -8.09 18.57 -4.98
C TRP A 245 -7.71 20.01 -5.34
N ASN A 246 -8.09 20.98 -4.52
CA ASN A 246 -7.70 22.38 -4.73
C ASN A 246 -6.18 22.53 -4.83
N PHE A 247 -5.43 21.88 -3.93
CA PHE A 247 -3.97 21.84 -3.99
C PHE A 247 -3.44 21.17 -5.27
N LEU A 248 -3.99 20.02 -5.67
CA LEU A 248 -3.55 19.29 -6.87
C LEU A 248 -3.75 20.10 -8.17
N GLY A 249 -4.84 20.86 -8.27
CA GLY A 249 -5.13 21.66 -9.46
C GLY A 249 -4.34 22.98 -9.56
N SER A 250 -4.06 23.61 -8.41
CA SER A 250 -3.52 24.99 -8.36
C SER A 250 -2.04 25.06 -7.94
N GLU A 251 -1.69 24.45 -6.81
CA GLU A 251 -0.39 24.63 -6.14
C GLU A 251 0.61 23.51 -6.47
N TYR A 252 0.14 22.33 -6.85
CA TYR A 252 1.00 21.17 -6.99
C TYR A 252 1.89 21.23 -8.24
N GLU A 253 3.18 21.47 -8.02
CA GLU A 253 4.18 21.53 -9.10
C GLU A 253 4.29 20.21 -9.91
N GLY A 254 4.01 19.07 -9.27
CA GLY A 254 4.09 17.75 -9.90
C GLY A 254 2.86 17.37 -10.75
N ARG A 255 1.92 18.29 -10.98
CA ARG A 255 0.69 18.02 -11.76
C ARG A 255 0.94 17.45 -13.16
N ALA A 256 2.03 17.87 -13.80
CA ALA A 256 2.41 17.39 -15.14
C ALA A 256 3.18 16.06 -15.10
N ALA A 257 3.56 15.57 -13.92
CA ALA A 257 4.22 14.27 -13.77
C ALA A 257 3.23 13.18 -13.31
N LEU A 258 2.06 13.57 -12.79
CA LEU A 258 1.08 12.64 -12.23
C LEU A 258 0.36 11.86 -13.35
N GLU A 259 0.65 10.57 -13.44
CA GLU A 259 0.12 9.65 -14.45
C GLU A 259 -0.97 8.73 -13.89
N ILE A 260 -0.89 8.38 -12.60
CA ILE A 260 -1.81 7.45 -11.92
C ILE A 260 -2.36 8.14 -10.67
N LEU A 261 -3.68 8.31 -10.61
CA LEU A 261 -4.39 8.80 -9.44
C LEU A 261 -5.51 7.85 -9.04
N GLY A 262 -5.43 7.29 -7.85
CA GLY A 262 -6.52 6.51 -7.27
C GLY A 262 -6.95 7.09 -5.93
N VAL A 263 -8.18 7.60 -5.86
CA VAL A 263 -8.83 8.04 -4.62
C VAL A 263 -10.01 7.13 -4.40
N MET A 264 -9.91 6.23 -3.41
CA MET A 264 -10.87 5.15 -3.22
C MET A 264 -11.43 5.15 -1.80
N ARG A 265 -12.75 5.09 -1.66
CA ARG A 265 -13.42 5.06 -0.34
C ARG A 265 -12.92 6.15 0.61
N CYS A 266 -12.63 7.34 0.08
CA CYS A 266 -12.25 8.51 0.85
C CYS A 266 -13.51 9.31 1.21
N GLY A 267 -13.55 9.88 2.42
CA GLY A 267 -14.75 10.53 2.97
C GLY A 267 -15.12 11.87 2.35
N GLY A 268 -14.32 12.40 1.41
CA GLY A 268 -14.60 13.66 0.73
C GLY A 268 -15.69 13.51 -0.34
N GLN A 269 -16.71 14.36 -0.29
CA GLN A 269 -17.69 14.49 -1.37
C GLN A 269 -17.00 15.08 -2.61
N LEU A 270 -17.13 14.39 -3.75
CA LEU A 270 -16.77 14.92 -5.05
C LEU A 270 -17.84 15.91 -5.49
N ASP A 271 -17.43 17.05 -6.02
CA ASP A 271 -18.27 18.09 -6.61
C ASP A 271 -17.71 18.57 -7.96
N GLU A 272 -18.46 19.39 -8.68
CA GLU A 272 -18.08 19.88 -10.02
C GLU A 272 -16.70 20.56 -10.02
N ASP A 273 -16.36 21.32 -8.97
CA ASP A 273 -15.04 21.94 -8.80
C ASP A 273 -13.89 20.90 -8.88
N VAL A 274 -14.11 19.70 -8.36
CA VAL A 274 -13.14 18.60 -8.41
C VAL A 274 -13.00 18.05 -9.83
N LEU A 275 -14.08 18.03 -10.61
CA LEU A 275 -14.02 17.59 -12.00
C LEU A 275 -13.18 18.54 -12.86
N ASP A 276 -13.30 19.84 -12.61
CA ASP A 276 -12.49 20.85 -13.29
C ASP A 276 -11.01 20.71 -12.93
N VAL A 277 -10.71 20.47 -11.64
CA VAL A 277 -9.36 20.15 -11.19
C VAL A 277 -8.79 18.93 -11.91
N ILE A 278 -9.54 17.83 -12.04
CA ILE A 278 -9.07 16.63 -12.73
C ILE A 278 -8.71 16.96 -14.19
N GLY A 279 -9.47 17.82 -14.86
CA GLY A 279 -9.16 18.29 -16.22
C GLY A 279 -7.83 19.04 -16.34
N THR A 280 -7.32 19.63 -15.26
CA THR A 280 -6.00 20.29 -15.25
C THR A 280 -4.83 19.30 -15.18
N LEU A 281 -5.08 18.04 -14.81
CA LEU A 281 -4.09 16.97 -14.69
C LEU A 281 -3.81 16.33 -16.07
N THR A 282 -3.20 17.10 -16.96
CA THR A 282 -3.02 16.76 -18.38
C THR A 282 -2.23 15.48 -18.68
N SER A 283 -1.43 14.99 -17.73
CA SER A 283 -0.61 13.76 -17.90
C SER A 283 -1.26 12.52 -17.32
N LEU A 284 -2.47 12.65 -16.78
CA LEU A 284 -3.18 11.56 -16.14
C LEU A 284 -3.59 10.51 -17.17
N ARG A 285 -3.15 9.27 -16.93
CA ARG A 285 -3.43 8.11 -17.79
C ARG A 285 -4.33 7.09 -17.11
N PHE A 286 -4.36 7.10 -15.79
CA PHE A 286 -5.21 6.26 -14.96
C PHE A 286 -5.87 7.09 -13.87
N LEU A 287 -7.20 6.98 -13.77
CA LEU A 287 -8.00 7.58 -12.70
C LEU A 287 -8.89 6.50 -12.08
N SER A 288 -8.88 6.38 -10.77
CA SER A 288 -9.87 5.58 -10.03
C SER A 288 -10.51 6.41 -8.93
N LEU A 289 -11.84 6.46 -8.96
CA LEU A 289 -12.69 7.15 -7.98
C LEU A 289 -13.60 6.16 -7.23
N HIS A 290 -13.17 4.90 -7.15
CA HIS A 290 -14.00 3.80 -6.65
C HIS A 290 -14.44 4.01 -5.19
N GLY A 291 -15.76 3.98 -4.93
CA GLY A 291 -16.32 4.20 -3.60
C GLY A 291 -16.24 5.65 -3.11
N CYS A 292 -16.02 6.62 -4.00
CA CYS A 292 -16.27 8.03 -3.70
C CYS A 292 -17.77 8.36 -3.89
N HIS A 293 -18.24 9.40 -3.21
CA HIS A 293 -19.64 9.85 -3.26
C HIS A 293 -19.72 11.31 -3.75
N GLY A 294 -20.91 11.73 -4.19
CA GLY A 294 -21.21 13.12 -4.55
C GLY A 294 -21.46 13.37 -6.04
N ILE A 295 -20.87 12.57 -6.93
CA ILE A 295 -21.04 12.68 -8.38
C ILE A 295 -21.44 11.32 -8.95
N SER A 296 -22.31 11.35 -9.97
CA SER A 296 -22.75 10.12 -10.64
C SER A 296 -21.67 9.56 -11.56
N SER A 297 -21.61 8.22 -11.70
CA SER A 297 -20.75 7.53 -12.67
C SER A 297 -20.90 8.11 -14.08
N LYS A 298 -22.13 8.38 -14.50
CA LYS A 298 -22.47 8.91 -15.83
C LYS A 298 -21.88 10.29 -16.07
N THR A 299 -21.85 11.16 -15.07
CA THR A 299 -21.25 12.50 -15.18
C THR A 299 -19.74 12.39 -15.42
N ILE A 300 -19.08 11.49 -14.70
CA ILE A 300 -17.63 11.26 -14.83
C ILE A 300 -17.27 10.61 -16.16
N GLU A 301 -18.05 9.63 -16.61
CA GLU A 301 -17.88 9.02 -17.94
C GLU A 301 -18.04 10.07 -19.04
N LYS A 302 -19.09 10.88 -18.99
CA LYS A 302 -19.31 11.97 -19.95
C LYS A 302 -18.15 12.97 -19.98
N ARG A 303 -17.69 13.44 -18.80
CA ARG A 303 -16.56 14.38 -18.69
C ARG A 303 -15.26 13.76 -19.20
N ASN A 304 -15.06 12.46 -18.99
CA ASN A 304 -13.90 11.75 -19.50
C ASN A 304 -13.91 11.65 -21.03
N ASP A 305 -15.07 11.41 -21.64
CA ASP A 305 -15.21 11.30 -23.09
C ASP A 305 -15.08 12.67 -23.79
N GLU A 306 -15.65 13.72 -23.18
CA GLU A 306 -15.67 15.06 -23.76
C GLU A 306 -14.36 15.82 -23.52
N ASP A 307 -13.83 15.83 -22.29
CA ASP A 307 -12.76 16.74 -21.87
C ASP A 307 -11.45 16.06 -21.52
N TRP A 308 -11.48 15.07 -20.61
CA TRP A 308 -10.23 14.57 -20.02
C TRP A 308 -9.49 13.56 -20.89
N ARG A 309 -10.23 12.69 -21.58
CA ARG A 309 -9.73 11.60 -22.43
C ARG A 309 -8.71 10.69 -21.73
N ILE A 310 -8.95 10.36 -20.46
CA ILE A 310 -8.08 9.49 -19.67
C ILE A 310 -8.27 8.05 -20.18
N PRO A 311 -7.19 7.36 -20.62
CA PRO A 311 -7.26 6.01 -21.18
C PRO A 311 -7.90 4.96 -20.27
N GLN A 312 -7.68 5.04 -18.96
CA GLN A 312 -8.27 4.13 -17.99
C GLN A 312 -8.91 4.91 -16.85
N CYS A 313 -10.21 5.18 -16.96
CA CYS A 313 -11.02 5.84 -15.93
C CYS A 313 -11.97 4.83 -15.28
N ILE A 314 -11.92 4.71 -13.95
CA ILE A 314 -12.81 3.89 -13.14
C ILE A 314 -13.69 4.84 -12.32
N PRO A 315 -14.97 4.99 -12.68
CA PRO A 315 -15.87 5.92 -12.01
C PRO A 315 -16.27 5.44 -10.60
N PRO A 316 -16.88 6.32 -9.79
CA PRO A 316 -17.45 5.92 -8.52
C PRO A 316 -18.60 4.94 -8.76
N VAL A 317 -18.41 3.72 -8.29
CA VAL A 317 -19.50 2.75 -8.18
C VAL A 317 -20.32 3.18 -6.96
N PRO A 318 -21.64 3.36 -7.08
CA PRO A 318 -22.48 3.60 -5.91
C PRO A 318 -22.24 2.43 -4.95
N GLU A 319 -21.91 2.73 -3.69
CA GLU A 319 -21.96 1.70 -2.66
C GLU A 319 -23.39 1.17 -2.70
N ILE A 320 -23.55 -0.11 -3.07
CA ILE A 320 -24.76 -0.85 -2.76
C ILE A 320 -24.88 -0.68 -1.26
N SER A 321 -25.84 0.14 -0.86
CA SER A 321 -26.07 0.54 0.51
C SER A 321 -25.95 -0.69 1.40
N GLN A 322 -24.99 -0.69 2.32
CA GLN A 322 -24.95 -1.58 3.48
C GLN A 322 -26.09 -1.22 4.46
N GLY A 323 -27.28 -0.94 3.92
CA GLY A 323 -28.55 -0.90 4.62
C GLY A 323 -29.30 -2.17 4.26
N HIS A 324 -29.29 -3.13 5.18
CA HIS A 324 -30.33 -4.15 5.33
C HIS A 324 -30.81 -4.90 4.07
N THR A 325 -29.92 -5.31 3.18
CA THR A 325 -30.19 -6.53 2.42
C THR A 325 -29.51 -7.66 3.18
N SER A 326 -30.31 -8.29 4.04
CA SER A 326 -30.18 -9.71 4.29
C SER A 326 -29.73 -10.36 2.99
N THR A 327 -28.53 -10.90 2.94
CA THR A 327 -28.22 -11.99 2.03
C THR A 327 -29.15 -13.13 2.43
N VAL A 328 -30.40 -13.05 2.00
CA VAL A 328 -31.27 -14.21 1.89
C VAL A 328 -30.57 -15.04 0.83
N ILE A 329 -29.77 -16.00 1.28
CA ILE A 329 -29.50 -17.16 0.45
C ILE A 329 -30.89 -17.76 0.27
N GLU A 330 -31.46 -17.58 -0.91
CA GLU A 330 -32.69 -18.24 -1.30
C GLU A 330 -32.33 -19.73 -1.42
N VAL A 331 -32.46 -20.44 -0.30
CA VAL A 331 -32.32 -21.89 -0.27
C VAL A 331 -33.58 -22.42 -0.93
N ASP A 332 -33.42 -23.08 -2.07
CA ASP A 332 -34.50 -23.77 -2.75
C ASP A 332 -35.18 -24.74 -1.76
N PRO A 333 -36.48 -24.57 -1.45
CA PRO A 333 -37.16 -25.39 -0.43
C PRO A 333 -37.17 -26.88 -0.77
N LEU A 334 -36.88 -27.27 -2.03
CA LEU A 334 -36.71 -28.67 -2.44
C LEU A 334 -35.59 -29.42 -1.70
N TYR A 335 -34.67 -28.74 -1.03
CA TYR A 335 -33.64 -29.39 -0.20
C TYR A 335 -34.12 -29.81 1.20
N LEU A 336 -35.32 -29.39 1.63
CA LEU A 336 -35.87 -29.75 2.95
C LEU A 336 -36.77 -31.00 2.93
N ASP A 337 -37.21 -31.44 1.75
CA ASP A 337 -38.11 -32.59 1.60
C ASP A 337 -37.37 -33.90 1.26
N ALA A 338 -36.06 -33.96 1.46
CA ALA A 338 -35.25 -35.16 1.23
C ALA A 338 -35.00 -36.00 2.50
N GLU A 339 -35.90 -35.93 3.49
CA GLU A 339 -35.99 -36.89 4.61
C GLU A 339 -37.35 -37.61 4.63
N GLU A 340 -37.67 -38.33 3.56
CA GLU A 340 -38.49 -39.53 3.66
C GLU A 340 -37.95 -40.55 2.65
N TYR A 341 -37.10 -41.47 3.13
CA TYR A 341 -37.13 -42.91 2.86
C TYR A 341 -36.11 -43.68 3.70
#